data_AF-A0A938BG69-F1
#
_entry.id   AF-A0A938BG69-F1
#
_cell.length_a   1.000
_cell.length_b   1.000
_cell.length_c   1.000
_cell.angle_alpha   90.00
_cell.angle_beta   90.00
_cell.angle_gamma   90.00
#
_symmetry.space_group_name_H-M   'P 1'
#
loop_
_entity.id
_entity.type
_entity.pdbx_description
1 polymer ?
#
loop_
_entity_poly.entity_id
_entity_poly.type
_entity_poly.pdbx_seq_one_letter_code
_entity_poly.pdbx_strand_id
1 'polypeptide(L)'
;MNFAEFQKKRRAELMSSGKKLAKIVQKKCGFTLLQIKSNFNNCLKKLMDIEFELYEQKERECSEKIIRNAEKLKLLKKTSSLASSLKYNYQNIQDFFKSISQSRMTRAGGSFENHVKYLFESLKYPF
;
A
#
# COMPACT_ATOMS: atom_id res chain seq x y z
N MET A 1 1.80 6.64 24.45
CA MET A 1 1.61 6.46 22.99
C MET A 1 0.13 6.26 22.73
N ASN A 2 -0.48 7.13 21.93
CA ASN A 2 -1.89 6.98 21.53
C ASN A 2 -2.02 6.07 20.29
N PHE A 3 -3.25 5.70 19.91
CA PHE A 3 -3.49 4.82 18.76
C PHE A 3 -2.98 5.42 17.44
N ALA A 4 -3.09 6.73 17.24
CA ALA A 4 -2.66 7.41 16.03
C ALA A 4 -1.13 7.36 15.83
N GLU A 5 -0.35 7.59 16.88
CA GLU A 5 1.10 7.43 16.86
C GLU A 5 1.50 5.97 16.63
N PHE A 6 0.81 5.05 17.32
CA PHE A 6 1.06 3.63 17.21
C PHE A 6 0.84 3.11 15.79
N GLN A 7 -0.31 3.41 15.16
CA GLN A 7 -0.61 2.93 13.80
C GLN A 7 0.36 3.53 12.78
N LYS A 8 0.76 4.80 12.92
CA LYS A 8 1.74 5.45 12.03
C LYS A 8 3.10 4.74 12.10
N LYS A 9 3.61 4.50 13.31
CA LYS A 9 4.88 3.80 13.52
C LYS A 9 4.84 2.38 12.97
N ARG A 10 3.80 1.61 13.32
CA ARG A 10 3.66 0.22 12.86
C ARG A 10 3.48 0.11 11.35
N ARG A 11 2.75 1.03 10.71
CA ARG A 11 2.61 1.02 9.25
C ARG A 11 3.94 1.27 8.56
N ALA A 12 4.77 2.17 9.07
CA ALA A 12 6.11 2.41 8.54
C ALA A 12 7.02 1.16 8.65
N GLU A 13 6.89 0.41 9.74
CA GLU A 13 7.66 -0.84 9.96
C GLU A 13 7.17 -2.00 9.10
N LEU A 14 5.85 -2.16 8.96
CA LEU A 14 5.23 -3.34 8.35
C LEU A 14 5.01 -3.20 6.83
N MET A 15 4.77 -1.98 6.35
CA MET A 15 4.41 -1.77 4.95
C MET A 15 5.63 -1.58 4.07
N SER A 16 5.74 -2.38 3.01
CA SER A 16 6.81 -2.23 2.03
C SER A 16 6.71 -0.87 1.32
N SER A 17 7.86 -0.26 1.01
CA SER A 17 7.91 0.98 0.24
C SER A 17 7.36 0.76 -1.17
N GLY A 18 6.79 1.81 -1.79
CA GLY A 18 6.30 1.73 -3.17
C GLY A 18 7.38 1.27 -4.15
N LYS A 19 8.60 1.82 -4.04
CA LYS A 19 9.75 1.37 -4.85
C LYS A 19 10.04 -0.13 -4.73
N LYS A 20 9.90 -0.71 -3.54
CA LYS A 20 10.13 -2.15 -3.33
C LYS A 20 9.02 -2.99 -3.98
N LEU A 21 7.76 -2.57 -3.85
CA LEU A 21 6.63 -3.24 -4.48
C LEU A 21 6.73 -3.19 -6.02
N ALA A 22 6.99 -2.00 -6.57
CA ALA A 22 7.21 -1.82 -8.00
C ALA A 22 8.30 -2.76 -8.54
N LYS A 23 9.47 -2.84 -7.88
CA LYS A 23 10.56 -3.76 -8.28
C LYS A 23 10.15 -5.23 -8.29
N ILE A 24 9.37 -5.68 -7.30
CA ILE A 24 8.87 -7.06 -7.25
C ILE A 24 8.01 -7.35 -8.49
N VAL A 25 7.11 -6.42 -8.84
CA VAL A 25 6.17 -6.58 -9.94
C VAL A 25 6.87 -6.48 -11.31
N GLN A 26 7.81 -5.55 -11.45
CA GLN A 26 8.63 -5.41 -12.66
C GLN A 26 9.41 -6.70 -12.94
N LYS A 27 10.05 -7.28 -11.90
CA LYS A 27 10.73 -8.57 -12.01
C LYS A 27 9.77 -9.72 -12.35
N LYS A 28 8.57 -9.72 -11.77
CA LYS A 28 7.53 -10.74 -12.04
C LYS A 28 7.01 -10.68 -13.48
N CYS A 29 6.84 -9.48 -14.04
CA CYS A 29 6.32 -9.31 -15.40
C CYS A 29 7.39 -9.58 -16.47
N GLY A 30 8.64 -9.16 -16.24
CA GLY A 30 9.77 -9.50 -17.09
C GLY A 30 9.57 -9.20 -18.58
N PHE A 31 9.00 -8.04 -18.91
CA PHE A 31 8.68 -7.73 -20.31
C PHE A 31 9.94 -7.64 -21.18
N THR A 32 9.85 -8.18 -22.38
CA THR A 32 10.87 -8.03 -23.42
C THR A 32 10.77 -6.66 -24.08
N LEU A 33 11.87 -6.21 -24.68
CA LEU A 33 11.92 -4.96 -25.46
C LEU A 33 10.80 -4.88 -26.51
N LEU A 34 10.55 -5.99 -27.22
CA LEU A 34 9.54 -6.04 -28.27
C LEU A 34 8.12 -5.85 -27.72
N GLN A 35 7.81 -6.47 -26.58
CA GLN A 35 6.52 -6.30 -25.91
C GLN A 35 6.27 -4.86 -25.46
N ILE A 36 7.30 -4.21 -24.92
CA ILE A 36 7.19 -2.81 -24.46
C ILE A 36 6.98 -1.88 -25.67
N LYS A 37 7.72 -2.09 -26.77
CA LYS A 37 7.58 -1.26 -27.99
C LYS A 37 6.23 -1.43 -28.66
N SER A 38 5.72 -2.66 -28.74
CA SER A 38 4.45 -2.94 -29.43
C SER A 38 3.23 -2.52 -28.62
N ASN A 39 3.32 -2.52 -27.28
CA ASN A 39 2.17 -2.22 -26.44
C ASN A 39 2.53 -1.62 -25.06
N PHE A 40 3.21 -0.46 -25.07
CA PHE A 40 3.67 0.24 -23.87
C PHE A 40 2.55 0.46 -22.84
N ASN A 41 1.40 0.99 -23.29
CA ASN A 41 0.28 1.31 -22.41
C ASN A 41 -0.27 0.07 -21.70
N ASN A 42 -0.36 -1.06 -22.39
CA ASN A 42 -0.82 -2.30 -21.78
C ASN A 42 0.21 -2.88 -20.81
N CYS A 43 1.51 -2.77 -21.12
CA CYS A 43 2.58 -3.12 -20.17
C CYS A 43 2.48 -2.28 -18.90
N LEU A 44 2.31 -0.96 -19.03
CA LEU A 44 2.15 -0.06 -17.89
C LEU A 44 0.91 -0.38 -17.06
N LYS A 45 -0.23 -0.55 -17.71
CA LYS A 45 -1.48 -0.94 -17.04
C LYS A 45 -1.31 -2.25 -16.25
N LYS A 46 -0.71 -3.27 -16.87
CA LYS A 46 -0.48 -4.56 -16.23
C LYS A 46 0.46 -4.47 -15.03
N LEU A 47 1.50 -3.63 -15.09
CA LEU A 47 2.37 -3.37 -13.93
C LEU A 47 1.60 -2.72 -12.78
N MET A 48 0.76 -1.73 -13.10
CA MET A 48 -0.04 -1.03 -12.10
C MET A 48 -1.08 -1.94 -11.45
N ASP A 49 -1.82 -2.72 -12.25
CA ASP A 49 -2.86 -3.63 -11.75
C ASP A 49 -2.26 -4.67 -10.79
N ILE A 50 -1.14 -5.30 -11.19
CA ILE A 50 -0.47 -6.32 -10.36
C ILE A 50 0.16 -5.69 -9.10
N GLU A 51 0.71 -4.47 -9.18
CA GLU A 51 1.22 -3.79 -7.99
C GLU A 51 0.09 -3.43 -7.03
N PHE A 52 -1.06 -3.00 -7.55
CA PHE A 52 -2.20 -2.66 -6.72
C PHE A 52 -2.74 -3.89 -5.98
N GLU A 53 -2.89 -5.04 -6.66
CA GLU A 53 -3.26 -6.31 -6.02
C GLU A 53 -2.29 -6.69 -4.89
N LEU A 54 -0.98 -6.60 -5.16
CA LEU A 54 0.05 -6.88 -4.16
C LEU A 54 0.00 -5.90 -2.98
N TYR A 55 -0.26 -4.63 -3.27
CA TYR A 55 -0.43 -3.58 -2.28
C TYR A 55 -1.64 -3.86 -1.39
N GLU A 56 -2.80 -4.20 -1.94
CA GLU A 56 -4.02 -4.48 -1.20
C GLU A 56 -3.84 -5.66 -0.23
N GLN A 57 -3.20 -6.74 -0.70
CA GLN A 57 -2.86 -7.86 0.16
C GLN A 57 -1.99 -7.41 1.35
N LYS A 58 -0.93 -6.64 1.08
CA LYS A 58 -0.02 -6.16 2.12
C LYS A 58 -0.66 -5.15 3.06
N GLU A 59 -1.54 -4.29 2.56
CA GLU A 59 -2.32 -3.34 3.35
C GLU A 59 -3.24 -4.08 4.31
N ARG A 60 -3.94 -5.12 3.84
CA ARG A 60 -4.81 -5.95 4.68
C ARG A 60 -4.03 -6.64 5.79
N GLU A 61 -2.93 -7.32 5.44
CA GLU A 61 -2.05 -8.00 6.41
C GLU A 61 -1.49 -7.02 7.45
N CYS A 62 -1.07 -5.83 7.01
CA CYS A 62 -0.56 -4.77 7.88
C CYS A 62 -1.65 -4.24 8.81
N SER A 63 -2.82 -3.94 8.27
CA SER A 63 -3.93 -3.36 9.01
C SER A 63 -4.45 -4.31 10.08
N GLU A 64 -4.61 -5.58 9.74
CA GLU A 64 -5.00 -6.61 10.69
C GLU A 64 -4.01 -6.73 11.86
N LYS A 65 -2.70 -6.75 11.56
CA LYS A 65 -1.65 -6.77 12.59
C LYS A 65 -1.69 -5.53 13.49
N ILE A 66 -1.92 -4.35 12.92
CA ILE A 66 -2.03 -3.11 13.69
C ILE A 66 -3.22 -3.17 14.66
N ILE A 67 -4.40 -3.54 14.17
CA ILE A 67 -5.60 -3.61 15.02
C ILE A 67 -5.43 -4.66 16.12
N ARG A 68 -5.00 -5.88 15.78
CA ARG A 68 -4.76 -6.95 16.77
C ARG A 68 -3.76 -6.53 17.86
N ASN A 69 -2.68 -5.84 17.48
CA ASN A 69 -1.70 -5.37 18.45
C ASN A 69 -2.22 -4.19 19.28
N ALA A 70 -3.02 -3.29 18.69
CA ALA A 70 -3.64 -2.19 19.42
C ALA A 70 -4.63 -2.69 20.48
N GLU A 71 -5.39 -3.74 20.19
CA GLU A 71 -6.26 -4.41 21.16
C GLU A 71 -5.47 -5.03 22.32
N LYS A 72 -4.39 -5.77 22.03
CA LYS A 72 -3.51 -6.36 23.05
C LYS A 72 -2.90 -5.31 23.97
N LEU A 73 -2.53 -4.16 23.41
CA LEU A 73 -1.97 -3.03 24.14
C LEU A 73 -3.03 -2.13 24.79
N LYS A 74 -4.32 -2.49 24.70
CA LYS A 74 -5.45 -1.71 25.21
C LYS A 74 -5.48 -0.26 24.70
N LEU A 75 -4.97 -0.04 23.49
CA LEU A 75 -5.02 1.26 22.80
C LEU A 75 -6.41 1.53 22.19
N LEU A 76 -7.22 0.48 22.05
CA LEU A 76 -8.62 0.53 21.66
C LEU A 76 -9.48 0.12 22.85
N LYS A 77 -10.55 0.88 23.12
CA LYS A 77 -11.49 0.59 24.21
C LYS A 77 -12.35 -0.61 23.87
N LYS A 78 -12.26 -1.68 24.66
CA LYS A 78 -13.15 -2.85 24.55
C LYS A 78 -14.27 -2.73 25.57
N THR A 79 -15.51 -2.81 25.12
CA THR A 79 -16.71 -2.82 25.96
C THR A 79 -17.49 -4.13 25.80
N SER A 80 -18.57 -4.30 26.55
CA SER A 80 -19.41 -5.51 26.50
C SER A 80 -20.11 -5.73 25.16
N SER A 81 -20.28 -4.70 24.34
CA SER A 81 -20.87 -4.81 23.00
C SER A 81 -19.96 -4.26 21.91
N LEU A 82 -20.10 -4.82 20.70
CA LEU A 82 -19.37 -4.35 19.52
C LEU A 82 -19.76 -2.90 19.18
N ALA A 83 -21.07 -2.58 19.22
CA ALA A 83 -21.58 -1.25 18.91
C ALA A 83 -21.00 -0.18 19.83
N SER A 84 -20.97 -0.44 21.14
CA SER A 84 -20.36 0.47 22.11
C SER A 84 -18.86 0.60 21.88
N SER A 85 -18.16 -0.50 21.60
CA SER A 85 -16.72 -0.48 21.30
C SER A 85 -16.41 0.34 20.04
N LEU A 86 -17.22 0.21 18.98
CA LEU A 86 -17.12 1.03 17.78
C LEU A 86 -17.38 2.51 18.08
N LYS A 87 -18.44 2.83 18.83
CA LYS A 87 -18.76 4.21 19.22
C LYS A 87 -17.62 4.87 19.99
N TYR A 88 -17.03 4.17 20.97
CA TYR A 88 -15.92 4.70 21.76
C TYR A 88 -14.62 4.86 20.98
N ASN A 89 -14.42 4.09 19.92
CA ASN A 89 -13.21 4.15 19.09
C ASN A 89 -13.45 4.78 17.72
N TYR A 90 -14.61 5.39 17.48
CA TYR A 90 -15.03 5.82 16.15
C TYR A 90 -13.99 6.73 15.49
N GLN A 91 -13.51 7.75 16.21
CA GLN A 91 -12.49 8.66 15.70
C GLN A 91 -11.19 7.95 15.35
N ASN A 92 -10.73 7.03 16.21
CA ASN A 92 -9.53 6.23 15.95
C ASN A 92 -9.68 5.38 14.69
N ILE A 93 -10.84 4.75 14.50
CA ILE A 93 -11.14 3.93 13.32
C ILE A 93 -11.22 4.80 12.06
N GLN A 94 -11.90 5.94 12.13
CA GLN A 94 -12.01 6.89 11.03
C GLN A 94 -10.64 7.40 10.60
N ASP A 95 -9.80 7.83 11.55
CA ASP A 95 -8.45 8.33 11.26
C ASP A 95 -7.52 7.24 10.73
N PHE A 96 -7.72 5.99 11.16
CA PHE A 96 -7.02 4.84 10.61
C PHE A 96 -7.31 4.66 9.11
N PHE A 97 -8.59 4.60 8.73
CA PHE A 97 -8.98 4.46 7.32
C PHE A 97 -8.65 5.69 6.47
N LYS A 98 -8.76 6.90 7.04
CA LYS A 98 -8.31 8.13 6.39
C LYS A 98 -6.82 8.08 6.07
N SER A 99 -6.01 7.61 7.02
CA SER A 99 -4.57 7.49 6.84
C SER A 99 -4.19 6.43 5.81
N ILE A 100 -4.95 5.34 5.71
CA ILE A 100 -4.82 4.36 4.61
C ILE A 100 -5.10 5.02 3.27
N SER A 101 -6.23 5.74 3.16
CA SER A 101 -6.65 6.40 1.92
C SER A 101 -5.61 7.43 1.44
N GLN A 102 -5.06 8.23 2.36
CA GLN A 102 -3.96 9.15 2.05
C GLN A 102 -2.72 8.41 1.55
N SER A 103 -2.37 7.29 2.18
CA SER A 103 -1.24 6.47 1.71
C SER A 103 -1.48 5.91 0.31
N ARG A 104 -2.71 5.52 -0.05
CA ARG A 104 -3.05 5.04 -1.39
C ARG A 104 -2.81 6.12 -2.45
N MET A 105 -3.30 7.33 -2.20
CA MET A 105 -3.10 8.45 -3.12
C MET A 105 -1.61 8.76 -3.37
N THR A 106 -0.81 8.88 -2.31
CA THR A 106 0.63 9.13 -2.44
C THR A 106 1.34 8.00 -3.19
N ARG A 107 0.92 6.75 -2.97
CA ARG A 107 1.51 5.58 -3.62
C ARG A 107 1.11 5.45 -5.08
N ALA A 108 -0.09 5.84 -5.46
CA ALA A 108 -0.54 5.78 -6.85
C ALA A 108 0.36 6.61 -7.78
N GLY A 109 0.67 7.86 -7.38
CA GLY A 109 1.61 8.71 -8.13
C GLY A 109 3.00 8.09 -8.22
N GLY A 110 3.57 7.68 -7.08
CA GLY A 110 4.90 7.06 -7.07
C GLY A 110 4.98 5.72 -7.81
N SER A 111 3.92 4.92 -7.79
CA SER A 111 3.83 3.65 -8.55
C SER A 111 3.90 3.92 -10.06
N PHE A 112 3.08 4.85 -10.54
CA PHE A 112 3.08 5.27 -11.94
C PHE A 112 4.48 5.73 -12.38
N GLU A 113 5.10 6.63 -11.63
CA GLU A 113 6.46 7.14 -11.92
C GLU A 113 7.50 6.01 -11.98
N ASN A 114 7.47 5.08 -11.00
CA ASN A 114 8.43 3.98 -10.95
C ASN A 114 8.29 3.04 -12.16
N HIS A 115 7.06 2.76 -12.61
CA HIS A 115 6.83 1.86 -13.75
C HIS A 115 7.10 2.53 -15.08
N VAL A 116 6.71 3.79 -15.25
CA VAL A 116 7.05 4.56 -16.46
C VAL A 116 8.56 4.63 -16.62
N LYS A 117 9.29 4.97 -15.54
CA LYS A 117 10.75 4.97 -15.55
C LYS A 117 11.33 3.61 -15.95
N TYR A 118 10.86 2.53 -15.33
CA TYR A 118 11.31 1.17 -15.66
C TYR A 118 11.10 0.81 -17.14
N LEU A 119 9.94 1.15 -17.71
CA LEU A 119 9.66 0.86 -19.12
C LEU A 119 10.56 1.67 -20.05
N PHE A 120 10.77 2.95 -19.78
CA PHE A 120 11.69 3.78 -20.57
C PHE A 120 13.16 3.33 -20.43
N GLU A 121 13.60 2.93 -19.23
CA GLU A 121 14.93 2.33 -18.99
C GLU A 121 15.11 1.05 -19.81
N SER A 122 14.08 0.21 -19.83
CA SER A 122 14.07 -1.03 -20.62
C SER A 122 14.16 -0.77 -22.12
N LEU A 123 13.63 0.37 -22.59
CA LEU A 123 13.74 0.83 -23.98
C LEU A 123 15.08 1.52 -24.31
N LYS A 124 15.96 1.70 -23.31
CA LYS A 124 17.20 2.48 -23.42
C LYS A 124 16.96 3.93 -23.87
N TYR A 125 15.83 4.51 -23.48
CA TYR A 125 15.57 5.92 -23.73
C TYR A 125 16.50 6.77 -22.84
N PRO A 126 17.10 7.85 -23.34
CA PRO A 126 17.88 8.75 -22.49
C PRO A 126 16.95 9.73 -21.75
N PHE A 127 17.01 9.74 -20.41
CA PHE A 127 16.30 10.68 -19.54
C PHE A 127 17.11 10.98 -18.29
#